data_AF-A0AAJ2B8E7-F1
#
_entry.id   AF-A0AAJ2B8E7-F1
#
_cell.length_a   1.000
_cell.length_b   1.000
_cell.length_c   1.000
_cell.angle_alpha   90.00
_cell.angle_beta   90.00
_cell.angle_gamma   90.00
#
_symmetry.space_group_name_H-M   'P 1'
#
loop_
_entity.id
_entity.type
_entity.pdbx_description
1 polymer ?
#
loop_
_entity_poly.entity_id
_entity_poly.type
_entity_poly.pdbx_seq_one_letter_code
_entity_poly.pdbx_strand_id
1 'polypeptide(L)'
;MSNLAWLILILGWLVFILYYISSFLRWGVLTLSSYFWLRYTVLPILIMPIFASSEKNMEVVGGSIFAIRQHIDQAFFLSVIGVVFLIVGMGLATFSSGRSYIFDFIESGYSFWQTRTGAWLSFLIILLATAGLFSLGVRPFEGREFAFENPSIRPVINLYAVILPTTAISLLVYGFAGGRKFIAMGLFCSALGLMIGTRGASIEALFAFVICVIIAYRYRNLVVFGLSAVAFILVAVGLGILRSSAEGEAAPDLIDSLTAQIFYGNNFSDFRDYAWILSGFKGQFYHGMTYLAGYTALIPAFISEFRNDYRTGVITTTLAGLDPEFHAGLRPTLFGEAYLNFGIPGIIFAATLFGFYFGKLHLWVHTDLPRNGLGVRRVACGYIAFLFLFNAVFTPSFYYVYVVTAWLLGGIILSWLLTVPDRTDTNDLPSAG
;
A
#
# COMPACT_ATOMS: atom_id res chain seq x y z
N MET A 1 27.78 7.11 0.04
CA MET A 1 27.56 6.11 1.10
C MET A 1 28.90 5.67 1.66
N SER A 2 29.01 5.48 2.97
CA SER A 2 30.20 4.94 3.63
C SER A 2 30.48 3.48 3.25
N ASN A 3 31.72 3.02 3.47
CA ASN A 3 32.12 1.63 3.21
C ASN A 3 31.27 0.62 4.01
N LEU A 4 30.90 0.97 5.25
CA LEU A 4 30.01 0.14 6.07
C LEU A 4 28.62 0.02 5.46
N ALA A 5 28.05 1.13 4.97
CA ALA A 5 26.75 1.13 4.33
C ALA A 5 26.74 0.28 3.04
N TRP A 6 27.82 0.35 2.25
CA TRP A 6 27.99 -0.53 1.09
C TRP A 6 28.08 -2.01 1.46
N LEU A 7 28.83 -2.37 2.49
CA LEU A 7 28.93 -3.74 2.98
C LEU A 7 27.56 -4.29 3.40
N ILE A 8 26.80 -3.51 4.19
CA ILE A 8 25.45 -3.88 4.62
C ILE A 8 24.51 -4.01 3.42
N LEU A 9 24.62 -3.14 2.40
CA LEU A 9 23.81 -3.22 1.19
C LEU A 9 24.09 -4.52 0.41
N ILE A 10 25.36 -4.90 0.24
CA ILE A 10 25.77 -6.16 -0.41
C ILE A 10 25.25 -7.37 0.37
N LEU A 11 25.43 -7.38 1.70
CA LEU A 11 24.92 -8.45 2.56
C LEU A 11 23.39 -8.51 2.52
N GLY A 12 22.72 -7.37 2.47
CA GLY A 12 21.26 -7.28 2.32
C GLY A 12 20.79 -7.95 1.04
N TRP A 13 21.44 -7.68 -0.09
CA TRP A 13 21.14 -8.38 -1.35
C TRP A 13 21.30 -9.89 -1.22
N LEU A 14 22.39 -10.36 -0.62
CA LEU A 14 22.61 -11.79 -0.39
C LEU A 14 21.49 -12.41 0.45
N VAL A 15 21.14 -11.77 1.58
CA VAL A 15 20.07 -12.24 2.48
C VAL A 15 18.73 -12.33 1.75
N PHE A 16 18.36 -11.30 0.99
CA PHE A 16 17.08 -11.31 0.27
C PHE A 16 17.07 -12.30 -0.89
N ILE A 17 18.15 -12.44 -1.65
CA ILE A 17 18.27 -13.46 -2.70
C ILE A 17 18.08 -14.87 -2.09
N LEU A 18 18.80 -15.17 -1.00
CA LEU A 18 18.66 -16.44 -0.30
C LEU A 18 17.24 -16.65 0.24
N TYR A 19 16.61 -15.58 0.76
CA TYR A 19 15.22 -15.62 1.18
C TYR A 19 14.26 -15.96 0.02
N TYR A 20 14.39 -15.30 -1.13
CA TYR A 20 13.54 -15.57 -2.29
C TYR A 20 13.72 -16.99 -2.80
N ILE A 21 14.97 -17.47 -2.88
CA ILE A 21 15.28 -18.86 -3.28
C ILE A 21 14.65 -19.83 -2.27
N SER A 22 14.91 -19.65 -0.98
CA SER A 22 14.36 -20.51 0.09
C SER A 22 12.84 -20.53 0.10
N SER A 23 12.22 -19.34 -0.01
CA SER A 23 10.76 -19.20 -0.06
C SER A 23 10.17 -19.90 -1.28
N PHE A 24 10.78 -19.71 -2.46
CA PHE A 24 10.35 -20.38 -3.68
C PHE A 24 10.52 -21.90 -3.61
N LEU A 25 11.64 -22.40 -3.07
CA LEU A 25 11.86 -23.84 -2.88
C LEU A 25 10.87 -24.45 -1.89
N ARG A 26 10.54 -23.74 -0.79
CA ARG A 26 9.62 -24.21 0.25
C ARG A 26 8.17 -24.23 -0.22
N TRP A 27 7.71 -23.15 -0.86
CA TRP A 27 6.29 -22.96 -1.18
C TRP A 27 5.94 -23.27 -2.63
N GLY A 28 6.94 -23.35 -3.50
CA GLY A 28 6.79 -23.50 -4.94
C GLY A 28 6.29 -22.23 -5.64
N VAL A 29 6.20 -21.10 -4.95
CA VAL A 29 5.73 -19.82 -5.48
C VAL A 29 6.29 -18.68 -4.63
N LEU A 30 6.37 -17.48 -5.19
CA LEU A 30 6.61 -16.27 -4.41
C LEU A 30 5.41 -16.02 -3.48
N THR A 31 5.70 -15.70 -2.23
CA THR A 31 4.70 -15.59 -1.18
C THR A 31 4.24 -14.15 -0.96
N LEU A 32 3.21 -13.96 -0.14
CA LEU A 32 2.77 -12.62 0.29
C LEU A 32 3.94 -11.79 0.88
N SER A 33 4.82 -12.44 1.64
CA SER A 33 6.01 -11.80 2.21
C SER A 33 7.08 -11.50 1.16
N SER A 34 7.25 -12.35 0.15
CA SER A 34 8.11 -12.05 -1.00
C SER A 34 7.68 -10.73 -1.68
N TYR A 35 6.37 -10.53 -1.88
CA TYR A 35 5.87 -9.28 -2.45
C TYR A 35 6.10 -8.07 -1.54
N PHE A 36 5.81 -8.22 -0.24
CA PHE A 36 6.07 -7.19 0.75
C PHE A 36 7.54 -6.74 0.74
N TRP A 37 8.47 -7.71 0.79
CA TRP A 37 9.90 -7.42 0.81
C TRP A 37 10.34 -6.68 -0.44
N LEU A 38 9.83 -7.06 -1.61
CA LEU A 38 10.18 -6.38 -2.85
C LEU A 38 9.77 -4.90 -2.81
N ARG A 39 8.51 -4.63 -2.47
CA ARG A 39 7.92 -3.27 -2.51
C ARG A 39 8.43 -2.36 -1.40
N TYR A 40 8.55 -2.88 -0.18
CA TYR A 40 8.79 -2.05 1.01
C TYR A 40 10.19 -2.20 1.61
N THR A 41 11.05 -3.04 1.02
CA THR A 41 12.43 -3.20 1.50
C THR A 41 13.45 -3.22 0.37
N VAL A 42 13.39 -4.19 -0.56
CA VAL A 42 14.39 -4.30 -1.64
C VAL A 42 14.42 -3.03 -2.47
N LEU A 43 13.26 -2.57 -2.95
CA LEU A 43 13.21 -1.35 -3.75
C LEU A 43 13.64 -0.10 -2.94
N PRO A 44 12.97 0.29 -1.85
CA PRO A 44 13.32 1.53 -1.14
C PRO A 44 14.65 1.48 -0.37
N ILE A 45 15.12 0.32 0.09
CA ILE A 45 16.29 0.23 0.99
C ILE A 45 17.52 -0.38 0.30
N LEU A 46 17.38 -1.22 -0.72
CA LEU A 46 18.55 -1.82 -1.41
C LEU A 46 18.84 -1.22 -2.78
N ILE A 47 17.81 -0.73 -3.48
CA ILE A 47 17.94 -0.11 -4.80
C ILE A 47 18.03 1.42 -4.66
N MET A 48 17.03 2.04 -4.04
CA MET A 48 16.91 3.50 -4.02
C MET A 48 18.08 4.27 -3.38
N PRO A 49 18.83 3.76 -2.37
CA PRO A 49 19.97 4.52 -1.83
C PRO A 49 21.06 4.83 -2.87
N ILE A 50 21.23 3.93 -3.85
CA ILE A 50 22.22 4.10 -4.94
C ILE A 50 21.83 5.32 -5.79
N PHE A 51 20.54 5.48 -6.06
CA PHE A 51 20.02 6.56 -6.90
C PHE A 51 19.75 7.86 -6.14
N ALA A 52 19.41 7.78 -4.85
CA ALA A 52 19.05 8.94 -4.02
C ALA A 52 20.15 10.01 -3.94
N SER A 53 21.42 9.62 -4.11
CA SER A 53 22.57 10.54 -4.14
C SER A 53 22.93 11.09 -5.52
N SER A 54 22.37 10.52 -6.60
CA SER A 54 22.70 10.85 -7.98
C SER A 54 22.41 12.32 -8.32
N GLU A 55 23.21 12.90 -9.21
CA GLU A 55 23.01 14.27 -9.70
C GLU A 55 21.67 14.44 -10.42
N LYS A 56 21.14 13.38 -11.05
CA LYS A 56 19.81 13.42 -11.68
C LYS A 56 18.68 13.73 -10.69
N ASN A 57 18.87 13.46 -9.39
CA ASN A 57 17.89 13.87 -8.38
C ASN A 57 17.86 15.40 -8.16
N MET A 58 18.90 16.13 -8.56
CA MET A 58 18.93 17.60 -8.45
C MET A 58 17.83 18.27 -9.29
N GLU A 59 17.40 17.63 -10.39
CA GLU A 59 16.25 18.08 -11.19
C GLU A 59 14.94 18.04 -10.40
N VAL A 60 14.84 17.17 -9.39
CA VAL A 60 13.62 16.92 -8.62
C VAL A 60 13.62 17.65 -7.27
N VAL A 61 14.77 17.71 -6.59
CA VAL A 61 14.88 18.29 -5.25
C VAL A 61 15.67 19.61 -5.21
N GLY A 62 16.18 20.08 -6.35
CA GLY A 62 16.96 21.31 -6.44
C GLY A 62 18.20 21.30 -5.53
N GLY A 63 18.48 22.45 -4.91
CA GLY A 63 19.61 22.63 -4.01
C GLY A 63 19.56 21.78 -2.74
N SER A 64 18.40 21.23 -2.36
CA SER A 64 18.26 20.35 -1.20
C SER A 64 19.05 19.04 -1.34
N ILE A 65 19.50 18.70 -2.55
CA ILE A 65 20.34 17.52 -2.81
C ILE A 65 21.61 17.49 -1.96
N PHE A 66 22.20 18.64 -1.65
CA PHE A 66 23.42 18.71 -0.83
C PHE A 66 23.15 18.29 0.62
N ALA A 67 22.02 18.71 1.19
CA ALA A 67 21.60 18.31 2.52
C ALA A 67 21.21 16.83 2.58
N ILE A 68 20.48 16.35 1.55
CA ILE A 68 20.08 14.94 1.41
C ILE A 68 21.31 14.04 1.40
N ARG A 69 22.34 14.36 0.59
CA ARG A 69 23.57 13.57 0.47
C ARG A 69 24.28 13.34 1.81
N GLN A 70 24.22 14.31 2.71
CA GLN A 70 24.84 14.22 4.05
C GLN A 70 24.09 13.24 4.97
N HIS A 71 22.79 13.00 4.73
CA HIS A 71 21.92 12.21 5.61
C HIS A 71 21.52 10.85 5.03
N ILE A 72 22.02 10.48 3.84
CA ILE A 72 21.75 9.19 3.20
C ILE A 72 22.16 8.00 4.09
N ASP A 73 23.35 8.05 4.67
CA ASP A 73 23.85 6.96 5.51
C ASP A 73 23.00 6.80 6.77
N GLN A 74 22.56 7.91 7.38
CA GLN A 74 21.67 7.88 8.52
C GLN A 74 20.31 7.27 8.15
N ALA A 75 19.69 7.72 7.05
CA ALA A 75 18.43 7.15 6.55
C ALA A 75 18.58 5.65 6.26
N PHE A 76 19.72 5.22 5.70
CA PHE A 76 20.04 3.83 5.42
C PHE A 76 20.12 3.00 6.70
N PHE A 77 20.93 3.39 7.67
CA PHE A 77 21.10 2.63 8.91
C PHE A 77 19.80 2.50 9.70
N LEU A 78 19.02 3.59 9.81
CA LEU A 78 17.73 3.56 10.49
C LEU A 78 16.74 2.63 9.79
N SER A 79 16.72 2.62 8.45
CA SER A 79 15.87 1.72 7.67
C SER A 79 16.28 0.25 7.82
N VAL A 80 17.59 -0.03 7.83
CA VAL A 80 18.13 -1.39 8.05
C VAL A 80 17.80 -1.91 9.45
N ILE A 81 17.90 -1.07 10.50
CA ILE A 81 17.49 -1.45 11.86
C ILE A 81 16.01 -1.89 11.87
N GLY A 82 15.14 -1.13 11.20
CA GLY A 82 13.75 -1.49 11.04
C GLY A 82 13.55 -2.86 10.37
N VAL A 83 14.28 -3.15 9.29
CA VAL A 83 14.21 -4.46 8.60
C VAL A 83 14.66 -5.59 9.52
N VAL A 84 15.77 -5.42 10.25
CA VAL A 84 16.29 -6.44 11.18
C VAL A 84 15.24 -6.78 12.24
N PHE A 85 14.66 -5.77 12.89
CA PHE A 85 13.68 -5.99 13.95
C PHE A 85 12.31 -6.46 13.43
N LEU A 86 11.97 -6.17 12.17
CA LEU A 86 10.83 -6.78 11.48
C LEU A 86 11.05 -8.28 11.32
N ILE A 87 12.23 -8.72 10.88
CA ILE A 87 12.59 -10.14 10.76
C ILE A 87 12.54 -10.82 12.14
N VAL A 88 13.06 -10.17 13.18
CA VAL A 88 12.94 -10.65 14.57
C VAL A 88 11.48 -10.85 14.96
N GLY A 89 10.62 -9.86 14.69
CA GLY A 89 9.17 -9.97 14.94
C GLY A 89 8.54 -11.15 14.20
N MET A 90 8.84 -11.32 12.90
CA MET A 90 8.36 -12.47 12.12
C MET A 90 8.85 -13.80 12.70
N GLY A 91 10.08 -13.85 13.22
CA GLY A 91 10.62 -15.01 13.92
C GLY A 91 9.83 -15.34 15.18
N LEU A 92 9.55 -14.33 16.02
CA LEU A 92 8.73 -14.47 17.24
C LEU A 92 7.32 -14.99 16.95
N ALA A 93 6.75 -14.64 15.80
CA ALA A 93 5.43 -15.12 15.38
C ALA A 93 5.37 -16.64 15.24
N THR A 94 6.49 -17.31 14.92
CA THR A 94 6.51 -18.77 14.74
C THR A 94 6.40 -19.53 16.06
N PHE A 95 6.74 -18.90 17.19
CA PHE A 95 6.61 -19.47 18.53
C PHE A 95 5.23 -19.23 19.17
N SER A 96 4.42 -18.33 18.59
CA SER A 96 3.07 -18.09 19.09
C SER A 96 2.08 -19.04 18.43
N SER A 97 1.38 -19.82 19.23
CA SER A 97 0.18 -20.52 18.78
C SER A 97 -1.01 -19.56 18.63
N GLY A 98 -1.99 -19.97 17.83
CA GLY A 98 -3.27 -19.28 17.69
C GLY A 98 -3.30 -18.13 16.68
N ARG A 99 -4.47 -17.99 16.05
CA ARG A 99 -4.78 -16.91 15.12
C ARG A 99 -5.06 -15.61 15.90
N SER A 100 -4.70 -14.47 15.30
CA SER A 100 -5.03 -13.16 15.87
C SER A 100 -6.51 -12.85 15.66
N TYR A 101 -7.19 -12.33 16.69
CA TYR A 101 -8.58 -11.87 16.60
C TYR A 101 -8.80 -10.81 15.51
N ILE A 102 -7.77 -10.02 15.18
CA ILE A 102 -7.82 -9.05 14.07
C ILE A 102 -8.09 -9.77 12.75
N PHE A 103 -7.49 -10.94 12.53
CA PHE A 103 -7.68 -11.69 11.30
C PHE A 103 -9.05 -12.36 11.24
N ASP A 104 -9.60 -12.75 12.39
CA ASP A 104 -10.98 -13.27 12.47
C ASP A 104 -11.97 -12.15 12.16
N PHE A 105 -11.80 -10.96 12.75
CA PHE A 105 -12.60 -9.78 12.45
C PHE A 105 -12.60 -9.44 10.95
N ILE A 106 -11.41 -9.39 10.32
CA ILE A 106 -11.29 -9.08 8.90
C ILE A 106 -11.94 -10.16 8.04
N GLU A 107 -11.76 -11.45 8.36
CA GLU A 107 -12.40 -12.52 7.60
C GLU A 107 -13.92 -12.50 7.73
N SER A 108 -14.44 -12.31 8.95
CA SER A 108 -15.88 -12.20 9.21
C SER A 108 -16.49 -11.04 8.41
N GLY A 109 -15.90 -9.85 8.46
CA GLY A 109 -16.40 -8.71 7.68
C GLY A 109 -16.26 -8.91 6.17
N TYR A 110 -15.13 -9.46 5.71
CA TYR A 110 -14.90 -9.71 4.29
C TYR A 110 -15.83 -10.78 3.72
N SER A 111 -16.28 -11.73 4.54
CA SER A 111 -17.10 -12.86 4.11
C SER A 111 -18.40 -12.45 3.42
N PHE A 112 -19.09 -11.44 3.95
CA PHE A 112 -20.32 -10.92 3.37
C PHE A 112 -20.09 -10.33 1.98
N TRP A 113 -19.01 -9.56 1.82
CA TRP A 113 -18.64 -8.93 0.55
C TRP A 113 -18.25 -9.95 -0.54
N GLN A 114 -18.04 -11.21 -0.15
CA GLN A 114 -17.77 -12.35 -1.01
C GLN A 114 -19.03 -13.22 -1.25
N THR A 115 -20.22 -12.69 -0.97
CA THR A 115 -21.52 -13.27 -1.37
C THR A 115 -22.05 -12.61 -2.64
N ARG A 116 -23.05 -13.23 -3.29
CA ARG A 116 -23.71 -12.63 -4.46
C ARG A 116 -24.31 -11.26 -4.14
N THR A 117 -24.97 -11.15 -2.99
CA THR A 117 -25.61 -9.90 -2.52
C THR A 117 -24.55 -8.86 -2.21
N GLY A 118 -23.49 -9.23 -1.49
CA GLY A 118 -22.37 -8.33 -1.17
C GLY A 118 -21.66 -7.82 -2.42
N ALA A 119 -21.45 -8.65 -3.44
CA ALA A 119 -20.84 -8.25 -4.70
C ALA A 119 -21.70 -7.20 -5.45
N TRP A 120 -23.01 -7.43 -5.57
CA TRP A 120 -23.91 -6.44 -6.18
C TRP A 120 -23.97 -5.13 -5.40
N LEU A 121 -24.04 -5.21 -4.07
CA LEU A 121 -24.05 -4.03 -3.21
C LEU A 121 -22.74 -3.24 -3.36
N SER A 122 -21.60 -3.93 -3.41
CA SER A 122 -20.29 -3.29 -3.62
C SER A 122 -20.25 -2.53 -4.94
N PHE A 123 -20.73 -3.16 -6.02
CA PHE A 123 -20.81 -2.50 -7.33
C PHE A 123 -21.72 -1.26 -7.31
N LEU A 124 -22.89 -1.36 -6.68
CA LEU A 124 -23.82 -0.24 -6.52
C LEU A 124 -23.20 0.91 -5.72
N ILE A 125 -22.50 0.62 -4.62
CA ILE A 125 -21.81 1.63 -3.80
C ILE A 125 -20.81 2.42 -4.66
N ILE A 126 -20.01 1.74 -5.48
CA ILE A 126 -19.02 2.42 -6.35
C ILE A 126 -19.70 3.25 -7.43
N LEU A 127 -20.79 2.77 -8.04
CA LEU A 127 -21.54 3.55 -9.02
C LEU A 127 -22.11 4.83 -8.40
N LEU A 128 -22.73 4.72 -7.22
CA LEU A 128 -23.29 5.87 -6.51
C LEU A 128 -22.20 6.84 -6.07
N ALA A 129 -21.07 6.34 -5.55
CA ALA A 129 -19.95 7.19 -5.16
C ALA A 129 -19.34 7.92 -6.37
N THR A 130 -19.22 7.23 -7.51
CA THR A 130 -18.73 7.82 -8.76
C THR A 130 -19.68 8.89 -9.29
N ALA A 131 -20.99 8.62 -9.30
CA ALA A 131 -22.00 9.61 -9.68
C ALA A 131 -21.99 10.84 -8.75
N GLY A 132 -21.77 10.62 -7.45
CA GLY A 132 -21.59 11.69 -6.47
C GLY A 132 -20.35 12.55 -6.71
N LEU A 133 -19.22 11.96 -7.12
CA LEU A 133 -18.04 12.73 -7.51
C LEU A 133 -18.30 13.59 -8.75
N PHE A 134 -18.99 13.05 -9.76
CA PHE A 134 -19.40 13.83 -10.93
C PHE A 134 -20.34 14.97 -10.58
N SER A 135 -21.30 14.77 -9.67
CA SER A 135 -22.21 15.85 -9.25
C SER A 135 -21.51 16.94 -8.44
N LEU A 136 -20.40 16.61 -7.78
CA LEU A 136 -19.51 17.59 -7.13
C LEU A 136 -18.56 18.31 -8.11
N GLY A 137 -18.59 17.95 -9.41
CA GLY A 137 -17.77 18.59 -10.45
C GLY A 137 -16.40 17.96 -10.65
N VAL A 138 -16.10 16.81 -10.03
CA VAL A 138 -14.83 16.11 -10.21
C VAL A 138 -14.77 15.55 -11.63
N ARG A 139 -13.78 16.01 -12.40
CA ARG A 139 -13.52 15.53 -13.77
C ARG A 139 -12.61 14.29 -13.74
N PRO A 140 -12.67 13.43 -14.77
CA PRO A 140 -11.73 12.32 -14.91
C PRO A 140 -10.28 12.80 -14.89
N PHE A 141 -9.38 12.04 -14.26
CA PHE A 141 -7.94 12.33 -14.11
C PHE A 141 -7.57 13.53 -13.23
N GLU A 142 -8.52 14.39 -12.85
CA GLU A 142 -8.29 15.63 -12.10
C GLU A 142 -8.61 15.50 -10.59
N GLY A 143 -9.04 14.33 -10.11
CA GLY A 143 -9.51 14.17 -8.72
C GLY A 143 -8.52 14.62 -7.65
N ARG A 144 -7.20 14.44 -7.86
CA ARG A 144 -6.16 14.90 -6.93
C ARG A 144 -6.02 16.42 -6.93
N GLU A 145 -5.99 17.04 -8.09
CA GLU A 145 -5.87 18.51 -8.24
C GLU A 145 -7.11 19.19 -7.68
N PHE A 146 -8.29 18.68 -8.02
CA PHE A 146 -9.56 19.14 -7.47
C PHE A 146 -9.61 19.06 -5.94
N ALA A 147 -9.02 18.02 -5.33
CA ALA A 147 -8.93 17.87 -3.88
C ALA A 147 -7.96 18.87 -3.21
N PHE A 148 -6.97 19.39 -3.94
CA PHE A 148 -6.10 20.47 -3.45
C PHE A 148 -6.80 21.82 -3.53
N GLU A 149 -7.51 22.07 -4.63
CA GLU A 149 -8.28 23.30 -4.82
C GLU A 149 -9.49 23.39 -3.87
N ASN A 150 -10.07 22.25 -3.49
CA ASN A 150 -11.23 22.15 -2.62
C ASN A 150 -10.95 21.29 -1.38
N PRO A 151 -10.25 21.82 -0.36
CA PRO A 151 -9.88 21.06 0.84
C PRO A 151 -11.08 20.46 1.60
N SER A 152 -12.27 21.06 1.48
CA SER A 152 -13.52 20.58 2.09
C SER A 152 -14.03 19.27 1.48
N ILE A 153 -13.75 19.02 0.19
CA ILE A 153 -14.20 17.82 -0.54
C ILE A 153 -13.18 16.68 -0.45
N ARG A 154 -11.93 17.00 -0.07
CA ARG A 154 -10.83 16.03 0.06
C ARG A 154 -11.17 14.76 0.85
N PRO A 155 -11.93 14.80 1.98
CA PRO A 155 -12.33 13.57 2.67
C PRO A 155 -13.17 12.62 1.80
N VAL A 156 -14.06 13.16 0.95
CA VAL A 156 -14.91 12.37 0.05
C VAL A 156 -14.07 11.68 -1.04
N ILE A 157 -13.09 12.39 -1.59
CA ILE A 157 -12.17 11.86 -2.60
C ILE A 157 -11.26 10.78 -1.98
N ASN A 158 -10.78 11.00 -0.76
CA ASN A 158 -10.00 9.99 -0.02
C ASN A 158 -10.84 8.75 0.31
N LEU A 159 -12.12 8.92 0.67
CA LEU A 159 -13.05 7.80 0.89
C LEU A 159 -13.18 6.95 -0.37
N TYR A 160 -13.40 7.60 -1.51
CA TYR A 160 -13.47 6.92 -2.80
C TYR A 160 -12.16 6.20 -3.15
N ALA A 161 -11.01 6.83 -2.88
CA ALA A 161 -9.68 6.24 -3.11
C ALA A 161 -9.40 4.98 -2.30
N VAL A 162 -10.07 4.80 -1.15
CA VAL A 162 -9.95 3.58 -0.35
C VAL A 162 -11.00 2.54 -0.77
N ILE A 163 -12.28 2.91 -0.89
CA ILE A 163 -13.36 1.94 -1.15
C ILE A 163 -13.25 1.33 -2.56
N LEU A 164 -12.83 2.12 -3.55
CA LEU A 164 -12.72 1.66 -4.94
C LEU A 164 -11.78 0.45 -5.11
N PRO A 165 -10.49 0.51 -4.73
CA PRO A 165 -9.59 -0.63 -4.91
C PRO A 165 -10.01 -1.84 -4.08
N THR A 166 -10.52 -1.65 -2.85
CA THR A 166 -11.03 -2.74 -2.00
C THR A 166 -12.27 -3.41 -2.61
N THR A 167 -13.14 -2.63 -3.24
CA THR A 167 -14.32 -3.16 -3.96
C THR A 167 -13.92 -3.87 -5.24
N ALA A 168 -13.02 -3.27 -6.03
CA ALA A 168 -12.56 -3.84 -7.28
C ALA A 168 -11.92 -5.22 -7.07
N ILE A 169 -11.01 -5.36 -6.08
CA ILE A 169 -10.43 -6.66 -5.75
C ILE A 169 -11.49 -7.66 -5.26
N SER A 170 -12.45 -7.22 -4.43
CA SER A 170 -13.54 -8.07 -3.94
C SER A 170 -14.37 -8.65 -5.09
N LEU A 171 -14.74 -7.82 -6.08
CA LEU A 171 -15.49 -8.21 -7.28
C LEU A 171 -14.70 -9.17 -8.18
N LEU A 172 -13.40 -8.89 -8.40
CA LEU A 172 -12.53 -9.75 -9.21
C LEU A 172 -12.38 -11.14 -8.58
N VAL A 173 -12.14 -11.20 -7.26
CA VAL A 173 -11.98 -12.44 -6.50
C VAL A 173 -13.28 -13.25 -6.51
N TYR A 174 -14.42 -12.60 -6.24
CA TYR A 174 -15.73 -13.24 -6.29
C TYR A 174 -16.05 -13.76 -7.71
N GLY A 175 -15.79 -12.93 -8.73
CA GLY A 175 -16.02 -13.29 -10.12
C GLY A 175 -15.14 -14.45 -10.60
N PHE A 176 -13.89 -14.52 -10.14
CA PHE A 176 -12.98 -15.63 -10.45
C PHE A 176 -13.47 -16.96 -9.89
N ALA A 177 -14.21 -16.95 -8.79
CA ALA A 177 -14.80 -18.16 -8.20
C ALA A 177 -16.02 -18.72 -8.95
N GLY A 178 -16.47 -18.09 -10.06
CA GLY A 178 -17.50 -18.64 -10.95
C GLY A 178 -18.44 -17.62 -11.58
N GLY A 179 -18.31 -16.33 -11.23
CA GLY A 179 -19.15 -15.26 -11.76
C GLY A 179 -18.45 -14.36 -12.78
N ARG A 180 -18.27 -14.79 -14.03
CA ARG A 180 -17.53 -14.02 -15.07
C ARG A 180 -17.98 -12.57 -15.24
N LYS A 181 -19.27 -12.27 -15.05
CA LYS A 181 -19.80 -10.89 -15.08
C LYS A 181 -19.22 -9.99 -13.99
N PHE A 182 -18.91 -10.54 -12.81
CA PHE A 182 -18.30 -9.78 -11.71
C PHE A 182 -16.82 -9.48 -11.98
N ILE A 183 -16.14 -10.28 -12.82
CA ILE A 183 -14.81 -9.93 -13.33
C ILE A 183 -14.91 -8.66 -14.18
N ALA A 184 -15.86 -8.60 -15.11
CA ALA A 184 -16.09 -7.40 -15.93
C ALA A 184 -16.43 -6.17 -15.07
N MET A 185 -17.27 -6.33 -14.05
CA MET A 185 -17.56 -5.27 -13.08
C MET A 185 -16.32 -4.83 -12.29
N GLY A 186 -15.50 -5.78 -11.85
CA GLY A 186 -14.24 -5.49 -11.16
C GLY A 186 -13.25 -4.72 -12.03
N LEU A 187 -13.09 -5.12 -13.30
CA LEU A 187 -12.28 -4.39 -14.29
C LEU A 187 -12.81 -2.98 -14.54
N PHE A 188 -14.13 -2.83 -14.65
CA PHE A 188 -14.77 -1.54 -14.78
C PHE A 188 -14.53 -0.64 -13.56
N CYS A 189 -14.72 -1.16 -12.34
CA CYS A 189 -14.39 -0.43 -11.11
C CYS A 189 -12.92 -0.04 -11.05
N SER A 190 -11.99 -0.91 -11.46
CA SER A 190 -10.58 -0.56 -11.58
C SER A 190 -10.37 0.60 -12.56
N ALA A 191 -11.03 0.61 -13.72
CA ALA A 191 -10.93 1.71 -14.67
C ALA A 191 -11.48 3.04 -14.12
N LEU A 192 -12.52 2.99 -13.28
CA LEU A 192 -13.04 4.18 -12.59
C LEU A 192 -12.04 4.80 -11.61
N GLY A 193 -11.03 4.05 -11.15
CA GLY A 193 -9.95 4.61 -10.33
C GLY A 193 -9.15 5.70 -11.05
N LEU A 194 -9.22 5.78 -12.39
CA LEU A 194 -8.59 6.84 -13.19
C LEU A 194 -9.19 8.22 -12.87
N MET A 195 -10.42 8.28 -12.34
CA MET A 195 -11.06 9.51 -11.87
C MET A 195 -10.25 10.25 -10.80
N ILE A 196 -9.53 9.51 -9.95
CA ILE A 196 -8.81 10.08 -8.80
C ILE A 196 -7.52 10.81 -9.24
N GLY A 197 -7.06 10.59 -10.48
CA GLY A 197 -5.77 11.10 -10.95
C GLY A 197 -4.57 10.37 -10.33
N THR A 198 -4.78 9.40 -9.45
CA THR A 198 -3.73 8.53 -8.89
C THR A 198 -3.79 7.15 -9.55
N ARG A 199 -2.92 6.95 -10.54
CA ARG A 199 -2.79 5.70 -11.33
C ARG A 199 -2.73 4.45 -10.43
N GLY A 200 -2.15 4.60 -9.24
CA GLY A 200 -2.05 3.58 -8.21
C GLY A 200 -3.38 2.90 -7.85
N ALA A 201 -4.48 3.63 -7.66
CA ALA A 201 -5.73 3.03 -7.17
C ALA A 201 -6.36 2.05 -8.18
N SER A 202 -6.34 2.40 -9.47
CA SER A 202 -6.85 1.57 -10.57
C SER A 202 -6.04 0.29 -10.74
N ILE A 203 -4.72 0.48 -10.69
CA ILE A 203 -3.72 -0.49 -11.10
C ILE A 203 -3.40 -1.46 -9.95
N GLU A 204 -3.39 -0.98 -8.71
CA GLU A 204 -3.09 -1.77 -7.51
C GLU A 204 -4.10 -2.89 -7.28
N ALA A 205 -5.39 -2.65 -7.53
CA ALA A 205 -6.42 -3.68 -7.39
C ALA A 205 -6.23 -4.85 -8.37
N LEU A 206 -5.91 -4.54 -9.64
CA LEU A 206 -5.65 -5.55 -10.66
C LEU A 206 -4.40 -6.37 -10.32
N PHE A 207 -3.35 -5.69 -9.89
CA PHE A 207 -2.09 -6.31 -9.52
C PHE A 207 -2.23 -7.20 -8.28
N ALA A 208 -2.93 -6.71 -7.26
CA ALA A 208 -3.24 -7.49 -6.07
C ALA A 208 -4.06 -8.75 -6.42
N PHE A 209 -5.04 -8.63 -7.32
CA PHE A 209 -5.82 -9.78 -7.80
C PHE A 209 -4.93 -10.81 -8.52
N VAL A 210 -4.05 -10.39 -9.42
CA VAL A 210 -3.10 -11.29 -10.11
C VAL A 210 -2.21 -12.01 -9.10
N ILE A 211 -1.68 -11.30 -8.09
CA ILE A 211 -0.91 -11.91 -7.01
C ILE A 211 -1.73 -12.95 -6.25
N CYS A 212 -2.99 -12.66 -5.94
CA CYS A 212 -3.87 -13.60 -5.24
C CYS A 212 -4.03 -14.91 -6.03
N VAL A 213 -4.22 -14.83 -7.35
CA VAL A 213 -4.32 -16.00 -8.22
C VAL A 213 -3.00 -16.78 -8.26
N ILE A 214 -1.86 -16.09 -8.43
CA ILE A 214 -0.53 -16.73 -8.48
C ILE A 214 -0.24 -17.49 -7.20
N ILE A 215 -0.47 -16.87 -6.03
CA ILE A 215 -0.22 -17.50 -4.73
C ILE A 215 -1.17 -18.68 -4.52
N ALA A 216 -2.47 -18.51 -4.76
CA ALA A 216 -3.47 -19.56 -4.56
C ALA A 216 -3.23 -20.81 -5.43
N TYR A 217 -2.89 -20.61 -6.70
CA TYR A 217 -2.64 -21.70 -7.64
C TYR A 217 -1.18 -22.18 -7.66
N ARG A 218 -0.29 -21.54 -6.87
CA ARG A 218 1.14 -21.82 -6.79
C ARG A 218 1.81 -21.82 -8.17
N TYR A 219 1.53 -20.77 -8.95
CA TYR A 219 2.03 -20.66 -10.31
C TYR A 219 3.57 -20.51 -10.32
N ARG A 220 4.26 -21.51 -10.88
CA ARG A 220 5.73 -21.64 -10.79
C ARG A 220 6.50 -20.88 -11.87
N ASN A 221 5.83 -20.44 -12.93
CA ASN A 221 6.50 -19.85 -14.08
C ASN A 221 6.87 -18.39 -13.80
N LEU A 222 8.07 -18.20 -13.23
CA LEU A 222 8.64 -16.90 -12.90
C LEU A 222 8.84 -16.01 -14.13
N VAL A 223 8.98 -16.58 -15.33
CA VAL A 223 9.10 -15.81 -16.58
C VAL A 223 7.78 -15.11 -16.90
N VAL A 224 6.67 -15.84 -16.87
CA VAL A 224 5.33 -15.25 -17.11
C VAL A 224 4.97 -14.23 -16.04
N PHE A 225 5.39 -14.45 -14.79
CA PHE A 225 5.26 -13.45 -13.72
C PHE A 225 6.12 -12.20 -13.96
N GLY A 226 7.39 -12.38 -14.36
CA GLY A 226 8.27 -11.27 -14.71
C GLY A 226 7.69 -10.46 -15.89
N LEU A 227 7.19 -11.15 -16.91
CA LEU A 227 6.52 -10.53 -18.05
C LEU A 227 5.25 -9.78 -17.66
N SER A 228 4.44 -10.31 -16.73
CA SER A 228 3.24 -9.60 -16.26
C SER A 228 3.58 -8.36 -15.43
N ALA A 229 4.63 -8.41 -14.61
CA ALA A 229 5.15 -7.25 -13.89
C ALA A 229 5.76 -6.18 -14.82
N VAL A 230 6.47 -6.60 -15.88
CA VAL A 230 6.99 -5.68 -16.91
C VAL A 230 5.86 -5.07 -17.71
N ALA A 231 4.90 -5.87 -18.19
CA ALA A 231 3.72 -5.39 -18.89
C ALA A 231 2.93 -4.38 -18.04
N PHE A 232 2.85 -4.62 -16.74
CA PHE A 232 2.24 -3.71 -15.77
C PHE A 232 2.96 -2.36 -15.68
N ILE A 233 4.29 -2.36 -15.59
CA ILE A 233 5.10 -1.12 -15.59
C ILE A 233 4.90 -0.37 -16.91
N LEU A 234 4.90 -1.08 -18.04
CA LEU A 234 4.69 -0.49 -19.37
C LEU A 234 3.30 0.14 -19.51
N VAL A 235 2.24 -0.49 -19.01
CA VAL A 235 0.89 0.10 -18.99
C VAL A 235 0.85 1.36 -18.11
N ALA A 236 1.47 1.32 -16.92
CA ALA A 236 1.51 2.47 -16.02
C ALA A 236 2.25 3.68 -16.64
N VAL A 237 3.31 3.41 -17.40
CA VAL A 237 4.06 4.44 -18.16
C VAL A 237 3.30 4.90 -19.38
N GLY A 238 2.69 4.00 -20.15
CA GLY A 238 1.86 4.35 -21.30
C GLY A 238 0.73 5.30 -20.92
N LEU A 239 0.06 5.05 -19.78
CA LEU A 239 -0.92 5.98 -19.22
C LEU A 239 -0.31 7.33 -18.81
N GLY A 240 0.96 7.36 -18.39
CA GLY A 240 1.69 8.58 -18.09
C GLY A 240 1.98 9.42 -19.33
N ILE A 241 2.40 8.78 -20.42
CA ILE A 241 2.69 9.44 -21.71
C ILE A 241 1.40 9.95 -22.37
N LEU A 242 0.31 9.19 -22.29
CA LEU A 242 -0.99 9.64 -22.79
C LEU A 242 -1.47 10.92 -22.10
N ARG A 243 -1.14 11.11 -20.82
CA ARG A 243 -1.46 12.33 -20.08
C ARG A 243 -0.57 13.50 -20.51
N SER A 244 0.76 13.32 -20.57
CA SER A 244 1.67 14.40 -20.99
C SER A 244 1.39 14.85 -22.43
N SER A 245 1.00 13.91 -23.30
CA SER A 245 0.59 14.21 -24.68
C SER A 245 -0.73 15.00 -24.74
N ALA A 246 -1.65 14.77 -23.80
CA ALA A 246 -2.90 15.55 -23.68
C ALA A 246 -2.63 16.98 -23.17
N GLU A 247 -1.54 17.20 -22.44
CA GLU A 247 -1.08 18.49 -21.94
C GLU A 247 -0.24 19.27 -22.98
N GLY A 248 -0.02 18.71 -24.19
CA GLY A 248 0.63 19.39 -25.32
C GLY A 248 2.17 19.32 -25.32
N GLU A 249 2.77 18.52 -24.45
CA GLU A 249 4.22 18.33 -24.39
C GLU A 249 4.71 17.35 -25.47
N ALA A 250 5.92 17.59 -26.01
CA ALA A 250 6.55 16.68 -26.96
C ALA A 250 6.76 15.31 -26.30
N ALA A 251 6.43 14.22 -27.01
CA ALA A 251 6.53 12.87 -26.48
C ALA A 251 7.98 12.57 -26.03
N PRO A 252 8.24 12.41 -24.72
CA PRO A 252 9.59 12.09 -24.25
C PRO A 252 9.99 10.68 -24.68
N ASP A 253 11.29 10.41 -24.76
CA ASP A 253 11.79 9.05 -24.99
C ASP A 253 11.20 8.10 -23.92
N LEU A 254 10.66 6.97 -24.38
CA LEU A 254 10.00 5.96 -23.53
C LEU A 254 10.97 5.44 -22.44
N ILE A 255 12.24 5.22 -22.79
CA ILE A 255 13.24 4.65 -21.88
C ILE A 255 13.70 5.68 -20.84
N ASP A 256 13.90 6.92 -21.26
CA ASP A 256 14.29 7.99 -20.34
C ASP A 256 13.14 8.35 -19.40
N SER A 257 11.90 8.42 -19.91
CA SER A 257 10.71 8.64 -19.08
C SER A 257 10.44 7.49 -18.10
N LEU A 258 10.67 6.24 -18.50
CA LEU A 258 10.62 5.06 -17.61
C LEU A 258 11.64 5.18 -16.48
N THR A 259 12.90 5.44 -16.85
CA THR A 259 14.02 5.51 -15.91
C THR A 259 13.84 6.68 -14.94
N ALA A 260 13.41 7.84 -15.44
CA ALA A 260 13.05 9.00 -14.66
C ALA A 260 11.92 8.68 -13.68
N GLN A 261 10.80 8.11 -14.13
CA GLN A 261 9.65 7.84 -13.26
C GLN A 261 9.92 6.76 -12.19
N ILE A 262 10.76 5.77 -12.47
CA ILE A 262 11.07 4.69 -11.53
C ILE A 262 12.10 5.13 -10.48
N PHE A 263 13.22 5.72 -10.90
CA PHE A 263 14.36 5.97 -9.99
C PHE A 263 14.44 7.40 -9.45
N TYR A 264 13.81 8.36 -10.13
CA TYR A 264 13.93 9.79 -9.80
C TYR A 264 12.57 10.44 -9.51
N GLY A 265 11.48 9.83 -10.01
CA GLY A 265 10.11 10.27 -9.79
C GLY A 265 9.63 10.04 -8.35
N ASN A 266 8.50 10.66 -8.03
CA ASN A 266 7.91 10.62 -6.69
C ASN A 266 7.19 9.29 -6.36
N ASN A 267 7.29 8.27 -7.22
CA ASN A 267 6.66 6.97 -7.01
C ASN A 267 7.42 6.14 -5.95
N PHE A 268 8.75 6.17 -5.98
CA PHE A 268 9.63 5.43 -5.06
C PHE A 268 10.61 6.35 -4.33
N SER A 269 10.17 7.56 -4.00
CA SER A 269 11.00 8.59 -3.37
C SER A 269 11.24 8.39 -1.88
N ASP A 270 10.60 7.41 -1.24
CA ASP A 270 10.51 7.28 0.22
C ASP A 270 11.90 7.31 0.92
N PHE A 271 12.93 6.76 0.29
CA PHE A 271 14.29 6.80 0.83
C PHE A 271 14.94 8.19 0.76
N ARG A 272 14.83 8.84 -0.41
CA ARG A 272 15.35 10.21 -0.62
C ARG A 272 14.63 11.19 0.29
N ASP A 273 13.32 11.08 0.33
CA ASP A 273 12.44 11.91 1.13
C ASP A 273 12.74 11.71 2.63
N TYR A 274 13.04 10.48 3.07
CA TYR A 274 13.49 10.24 4.45
C TYR A 274 14.80 10.95 4.78
N ALA A 275 15.80 10.88 3.90
CA ALA A 275 17.07 11.59 4.09
C ALA A 275 16.86 13.12 4.10
N TRP A 276 15.94 13.64 3.30
CA TRP A 276 15.57 15.06 3.32
C TRP A 276 14.93 15.45 4.66
N ILE A 277 13.97 14.68 5.15
CA ILE A 277 13.34 14.90 6.46
C ILE A 277 14.39 14.92 7.58
N LEU A 278 15.33 13.98 7.56
CA LEU A 278 16.40 13.91 8.56
C LEU A 278 17.32 15.14 8.54
N SER A 279 17.48 15.80 7.39
CA SER A 279 18.36 16.96 7.27
C SER A 279 17.93 18.18 8.10
N GLY A 280 16.63 18.34 8.39
CA GLY A 280 16.15 19.35 9.32
C GLY A 280 15.77 18.82 10.70
N PHE A 281 15.94 17.51 10.94
CA PHE A 281 15.62 16.91 12.23
C PHE A 281 16.72 17.18 13.26
N LYS A 282 16.46 18.12 14.18
CA LYS A 282 17.42 18.56 15.21
C LYS A 282 17.42 17.70 16.49
N GLY A 283 16.94 16.46 16.41
CA GLY A 283 16.89 15.54 17.56
C GLY A 283 15.76 15.79 18.56
N GLN A 284 14.82 16.69 18.25
CA GLN A 284 13.62 16.91 19.07
C GLN A 284 12.53 15.94 18.65
N PHE A 285 12.22 14.97 19.50
CA PHE A 285 11.23 13.94 19.20
C PHE A 285 9.80 14.44 19.38
N TYR A 286 8.87 13.93 18.56
CA TYR A 286 7.45 14.29 18.62
C TYR A 286 6.63 13.46 19.61
N HIS A 287 7.25 12.50 20.31
CA HIS A 287 6.67 11.76 21.44
C HIS A 287 5.26 11.16 21.20
N GLY A 288 4.96 10.76 19.96
CA GLY A 288 3.70 10.14 19.57
C GLY A 288 2.64 11.13 19.05
N MET A 289 2.94 12.43 18.99
CA MET A 289 1.99 13.44 18.52
C MET A 289 1.57 13.20 17.06
N THR A 290 2.47 12.73 16.19
CA THR A 290 2.09 12.42 14.81
C THR A 290 1.19 11.19 14.72
N TYR A 291 1.45 10.18 15.58
CA TYR A 291 0.58 9.01 15.69
C TYR A 291 -0.82 9.41 16.17
N LEU A 292 -0.92 10.25 17.19
CA LEU A 292 -2.19 10.75 17.70
C LEU A 292 -2.94 11.58 16.65
N ALA A 293 -2.23 12.42 15.89
CA ALA A 293 -2.81 13.20 14.79
C ALA A 293 -3.31 12.31 13.63
N GLY A 294 -2.66 11.17 13.41
CA GLY A 294 -3.11 10.12 12.49
C GLY A 294 -4.31 9.32 13.00
N TYR A 295 -4.30 8.92 14.27
CA TYR A 295 -5.40 8.22 14.95
C TYR A 295 -6.59 9.12 15.30
N THR A 296 -6.54 10.39 14.88
CA THR A 296 -7.68 11.30 14.89
C THR A 296 -8.06 11.72 13.48
N ALA A 297 -7.63 10.96 12.45
CA ALA A 297 -7.76 11.38 11.05
C ALA A 297 -9.19 11.58 10.55
N LEU A 298 -10.18 11.02 11.26
CA LEU A 298 -11.60 11.26 11.04
C LEU A 298 -12.01 12.72 11.25
N ILE A 299 -11.36 13.44 12.16
CA ILE A 299 -11.66 14.84 12.46
C ILE A 299 -10.93 15.70 11.43
N PRO A 300 -11.61 16.39 10.50
CA PRO A 300 -10.91 17.17 9.47
C PRO A 300 -9.92 18.17 10.06
N ALA A 301 -8.76 18.33 9.40
CA ALA A 301 -7.67 19.16 9.92
C ALA A 301 -8.11 20.64 10.07
N PHE A 302 -8.99 21.14 9.21
CA PHE A 302 -9.55 22.50 9.34
C PHE A 302 -10.36 22.72 10.63
N ILE A 303 -10.74 21.66 11.36
CA ILE A 303 -11.45 21.73 12.65
C ILE A 303 -10.49 21.54 13.84
N SER A 304 -9.36 20.85 13.63
CA SER A 304 -8.44 20.46 14.70
C SER A 304 -7.07 21.10 14.52
N GLU A 305 -6.79 22.13 15.32
CA GLU A 305 -5.47 22.79 15.38
C GLU A 305 -4.35 21.77 15.61
N PHE A 306 -4.54 20.87 16.58
CA PHE A 306 -3.60 19.77 16.84
C PHE A 306 -3.26 18.96 15.58
N ARG A 307 -4.24 18.65 14.72
CA ARG A 307 -3.98 17.93 13.48
C ARG A 307 -3.32 18.81 12.41
N ASN A 308 -3.59 20.11 12.37
CA ASN A 308 -2.88 21.01 11.47
C ASN A 308 -1.40 21.06 11.82
N ASP A 309 -1.06 21.05 13.11
CA ASP A 309 0.32 21.17 13.57
C ASP A 309 1.09 19.84 13.48
N TYR A 310 0.46 18.72 13.87
CA TYR A 310 1.15 17.46 14.10
C TYR A 310 0.87 16.37 13.07
N ARG A 311 0.06 16.60 12.03
CA ARG A 311 -0.08 15.61 10.95
C ARG A 311 1.29 15.35 10.31
N THR A 312 1.61 14.08 10.08
CA THR A 312 2.92 13.67 9.56
C THR A 312 3.33 14.45 8.30
N GLY A 313 2.40 14.75 7.40
CA GLY A 313 2.69 15.55 6.20
C GLY A 313 3.15 16.98 6.48
N VAL A 314 2.68 17.64 7.55
CA VAL A 314 3.14 18.98 7.96
C VAL A 314 4.49 18.89 8.63
N ILE A 315 4.68 17.91 9.51
CA ILE A 315 5.96 17.70 10.17
C ILE A 315 7.06 17.41 9.15
N THR A 316 6.83 16.50 8.20
CA THR A 316 7.86 16.11 7.24
C THR A 316 8.20 17.20 6.22
N THR A 317 7.24 18.05 5.86
CA THR A 317 7.49 19.23 5.01
C THR A 317 8.24 20.32 5.75
N THR A 318 7.83 20.62 6.99
CA THR A 318 8.50 21.61 7.85
C THR A 318 9.96 21.21 8.10
N LEU A 319 10.21 19.93 8.41
CA LEU A 319 11.58 19.41 8.59
C LEU A 319 12.41 19.47 7.31
N ALA A 320 11.79 19.39 6.14
CA ALA A 320 12.48 19.51 4.85
C ALA A 320 12.67 20.97 4.39
N GLY A 321 12.15 21.95 5.14
CA GLY A 321 12.15 23.36 4.73
C GLY A 321 11.19 23.66 3.57
N LEU A 322 10.18 22.82 3.38
CA LEU A 322 9.13 23.01 2.39
C LEU A 322 7.90 23.65 3.03
N ASP A 323 7.12 24.37 2.22
CA ASP A 323 5.85 24.94 2.67
C ASP A 323 4.77 23.84 2.82
N PRO A 324 4.24 23.60 4.03
CA PRO A 324 3.19 22.61 4.27
C PRO A 324 1.83 22.94 3.62
N GLU A 325 1.61 24.18 3.17
CA GLU A 325 0.39 24.58 2.45
C GLU A 325 0.42 24.10 0.99
N PHE A 326 1.60 24.12 0.37
CA PHE A 326 1.78 23.75 -1.04
C PHE A 326 2.34 22.34 -1.25
N HIS A 327 2.70 21.62 -0.18
CA HIS A 327 3.24 20.27 -0.27
C HIS A 327 2.50 19.28 0.65
N ALA A 328 2.10 18.13 0.11
CA ALA A 328 1.25 17.15 0.81
C ALA A 328 1.95 16.33 1.92
N GLY A 329 3.25 16.53 2.13
CA GLY A 329 4.09 15.69 2.97
C GLY A 329 5.15 14.92 2.19
N LEU A 330 6.34 14.83 2.76
CA LEU A 330 7.37 13.87 2.33
C LEU A 330 7.16 12.53 3.04
N ARG A 331 7.45 11.43 2.34
CA ARG A 331 7.24 10.08 2.87
C ARG A 331 8.54 9.51 3.40
N PRO A 332 8.68 9.26 4.71
CA PRO A 332 9.84 8.52 5.19
C PRO A 332 9.71 7.03 4.84
N THR A 333 10.78 6.26 5.04
CA THR A 333 10.69 4.79 4.97
C THR A 333 9.76 4.26 6.08
N LEU A 334 9.36 2.98 6.00
CA LEU A 334 8.27 2.38 6.80
C LEU A 334 8.28 2.72 8.29
N PHE A 335 9.46 2.76 8.92
CA PHE A 335 9.62 3.02 10.36
C PHE A 335 10.19 4.40 10.68
N GLY A 336 10.30 5.30 9.69
CA GLY A 336 10.83 6.64 9.90
C GLY A 336 9.91 7.53 10.76
N GLU A 337 8.59 7.34 10.69
CA GLU A 337 7.68 8.03 11.62
C GLU A 337 7.92 7.59 13.09
N ALA A 338 8.16 6.29 13.31
CA ALA A 338 8.49 5.77 14.64
C ALA A 338 9.79 6.39 15.19
N TYR A 339 10.78 6.62 14.31
CA TYR A 339 12.02 7.32 14.66
C TYR A 339 11.78 8.78 15.05
N LEU A 340 11.00 9.53 14.26
CA LEU A 340 10.71 10.93 14.57
C LEU A 340 9.97 11.11 15.90
N ASN A 341 9.19 10.12 16.33
CA ASN A 341 8.45 10.18 17.59
C ASN A 341 9.23 9.65 18.79
N PHE A 342 10.03 8.60 18.63
CA PHE A 342 10.59 7.87 19.78
C PHE A 342 12.04 7.42 19.57
N GLY A 343 12.71 7.87 18.51
CA GLY A 343 14.08 7.49 18.17
C GLY A 343 14.23 6.01 17.82
N ILE A 344 15.44 5.48 18.04
CA ILE A 344 15.77 4.06 17.78
C ILE A 344 14.85 3.09 18.56
N PRO A 345 14.52 3.32 19.86
CA PRO A 345 13.56 2.49 20.57
C PRO A 345 12.20 2.39 19.87
N GLY A 346 11.73 3.48 19.27
CA GLY A 346 10.52 3.51 18.45
C GLY A 346 10.58 2.58 17.26
N ILE A 347 11.67 2.63 16.50
CA ILE A 347 11.90 1.74 15.36
C ILE A 347 11.85 0.28 15.81
N ILE A 348 12.60 -0.05 16.87
CA ILE A 348 12.67 -1.42 17.40
C ILE A 348 11.28 -1.94 17.75
N PHE A 349 10.54 -1.19 18.57
CA PHE A 349 9.22 -1.60 19.03
C PHE A 349 8.22 -1.72 17.87
N ALA A 350 8.10 -0.70 17.02
CA ALA A 350 7.14 -0.69 15.92
C ALA A 350 7.46 -1.77 14.87
N ALA A 351 8.74 -1.97 14.55
CA ALA A 351 9.16 -2.99 13.58
C ALA A 351 8.95 -4.40 14.10
N THR A 352 9.28 -4.67 15.37
CA THR A 352 9.04 -6.00 15.97
C THR A 352 7.55 -6.29 16.08
N LEU A 353 6.73 -5.32 16.50
CA LEU A 353 5.28 -5.50 16.59
C LEU A 353 4.65 -5.75 15.22
N PHE A 354 5.01 -4.94 14.22
CA PHE A 354 4.55 -5.12 12.85
C PHE A 354 5.00 -6.48 12.29
N GLY A 355 6.27 -6.82 12.47
CA GLY A 355 6.84 -8.09 12.04
C GLY A 355 6.16 -9.29 12.68
N PHE A 356 5.78 -9.21 13.96
CA PHE A 356 5.04 -10.27 14.65
C PHE A 356 3.68 -10.53 14.02
N TYR A 357 2.85 -9.50 13.81
CA TYR A 357 1.56 -9.68 13.16
C TYR A 357 1.70 -10.08 11.69
N PHE A 358 2.69 -9.52 10.98
CA PHE A 358 2.96 -9.88 9.60
C PHE A 358 3.41 -11.35 9.45
N GLY A 359 4.24 -11.84 10.37
CA GLY A 359 4.63 -13.25 10.43
C GLY A 359 3.43 -14.18 10.66
N LYS A 360 2.53 -13.83 11.60
CA LYS A 360 1.28 -14.59 11.82
C LYS A 360 0.38 -14.57 10.57
N LEU A 361 0.24 -13.41 9.94
CA LEU A 361 -0.54 -13.25 8.71
C LEU A 361 0.02 -14.12 7.57
N HIS A 362 1.34 -14.09 7.38
CA HIS A 362 2.03 -14.90 6.37
C HIS A 362 1.73 -16.40 6.55
N LEU A 363 1.90 -16.90 7.78
CA LEU A 363 1.59 -18.29 8.13
C LEU A 363 0.11 -18.60 7.88
N TRP A 364 -0.80 -17.76 8.37
CA TRP A 364 -2.23 -17.96 8.18
C TRP A 364 -2.63 -18.01 6.70
N VAL A 365 -2.04 -17.20 5.82
CA VAL A 365 -2.39 -17.21 4.39
C VAL A 365 -1.88 -18.47 3.68
N HIS A 366 -0.73 -19.02 4.08
CA HIS A 366 -0.07 -20.08 3.32
C HIS A 366 -0.34 -21.50 3.85
N THR A 367 -0.73 -21.64 5.11
CA THR A 367 -1.08 -22.94 5.70
C THR A 367 -2.37 -23.49 5.09
N ASP A 368 -2.29 -24.69 4.51
CA ASP A 368 -3.41 -25.43 3.91
C ASP A 368 -4.21 -24.62 2.86
N LEU A 369 -3.51 -23.81 2.06
CA LEU A 369 -4.14 -22.99 1.03
C LEU A 369 -4.67 -23.88 -0.13
N PRO A 370 -6.00 -23.92 -0.36
CA PRO A 370 -6.57 -24.71 -1.45
C PRO A 370 -6.33 -24.07 -2.81
N ARG A 371 -6.17 -24.89 -3.86
CA ARG A 371 -5.94 -24.43 -5.25
C ARG A 371 -7.25 -24.19 -6.00
N ASN A 372 -8.07 -23.30 -5.48
CA ASN A 372 -9.38 -22.97 -6.03
C ASN A 372 -9.76 -21.52 -5.70
N GLY A 373 -10.99 -21.11 -6.05
CA GLY A 373 -11.51 -19.76 -5.72
C GLY A 373 -11.51 -19.44 -4.22
N LEU A 374 -11.68 -20.43 -3.34
CA LEU A 374 -11.58 -20.22 -1.89
C LEU A 374 -10.15 -19.86 -1.47
N GLY A 375 -9.15 -20.44 -2.12
CA GLY A 375 -7.74 -20.05 -1.94
C GLY A 375 -7.50 -18.61 -2.34
N VAL A 376 -7.99 -18.19 -3.51
CA VAL A 376 -7.89 -16.80 -3.98
C VAL A 376 -8.54 -15.84 -2.98
N ARG A 377 -9.72 -16.19 -2.45
CA ARG A 377 -10.41 -15.42 -1.41
C ARG A 377 -9.58 -15.30 -0.13
N ARG A 378 -8.95 -16.39 0.33
CA ARG A 378 -8.10 -16.37 1.53
C ARG A 378 -6.87 -15.47 1.35
N VAL A 379 -6.22 -15.52 0.18
CA VAL A 379 -5.08 -14.64 -0.12
C VAL A 379 -5.53 -13.18 -0.20
N ALA A 380 -6.67 -12.89 -0.82
CA ALA A 380 -7.23 -11.54 -0.87
C ALA A 380 -7.58 -11.00 0.52
N CYS A 381 -8.17 -11.83 1.38
CA CYS A 381 -8.41 -11.49 2.78
C CYS A 381 -7.09 -11.21 3.52
N GLY A 382 -6.05 -12.00 3.24
CA GLY A 382 -4.70 -11.79 3.73
C GLY A 382 -4.08 -10.47 3.27
N TYR A 383 -4.31 -10.08 2.02
CA TYR A 383 -3.85 -8.81 1.47
C TYR A 383 -4.58 -7.61 2.12
N ILE A 384 -5.89 -7.70 2.34
CA ILE A 384 -6.66 -6.68 3.07
C ILE A 384 -6.13 -6.54 4.51
N ALA A 385 -5.88 -7.66 5.19
CA ALA A 385 -5.28 -7.67 6.53
C ALA A 385 -3.86 -7.08 6.55
N PHE A 386 -3.06 -7.37 5.53
CA PHE A 386 -1.74 -6.76 5.36
C PHE A 386 -1.85 -5.23 5.25
N LEU A 387 -2.71 -4.72 4.36
CA LEU A 387 -2.93 -3.28 4.19
C LEU A 387 -3.46 -2.64 5.48
N PHE A 388 -4.34 -3.32 6.21
CA PHE A 388 -4.84 -2.85 7.50
C PHE A 388 -3.68 -2.66 8.50
N LEU A 389 -2.83 -3.67 8.68
CA LEU A 389 -1.67 -3.60 9.57
C LEU A 389 -0.66 -2.53 9.12
N PHE A 390 -0.37 -2.47 7.81
CA PHE A 390 0.59 -1.53 7.24
C PHE A 390 0.17 -0.08 7.48
N ASN A 391 -1.09 0.24 7.18
CA ASN A 391 -1.63 1.59 7.35
C ASN A 391 -1.89 1.95 8.82
N ALA A 392 -1.93 0.97 9.73
CA ALA A 392 -1.96 1.22 11.17
C ALA A 392 -0.60 1.70 11.72
N VAL A 393 0.51 1.24 11.13
CA VAL A 393 1.87 1.61 11.54
C VAL A 393 2.35 2.91 10.88
N PHE A 394 1.90 3.17 9.65
CA PHE A 394 2.25 4.37 8.88
C PHE A 394 1.07 5.33 8.79
N THR A 395 1.06 6.35 9.65
CA THR A 395 -0.15 7.15 9.89
C THR A 395 -0.58 8.13 8.79
N PRO A 396 0.27 8.54 7.82
CA PRO A 396 -0.20 9.29 6.66
C PRO A 396 -1.35 8.61 5.90
N SER A 397 -1.44 7.29 6.00
CA SER A 397 -2.48 6.48 5.36
C SER A 397 -3.49 5.88 6.34
N PHE A 398 -3.51 6.33 7.61
CA PHE A 398 -4.38 5.77 8.66
C PHE A 398 -5.87 5.89 8.32
N TYR A 399 -6.26 6.85 7.46
CA TYR A 399 -7.62 6.97 6.95
C TYR A 399 -8.14 5.65 6.33
N TYR A 400 -7.25 4.87 5.71
CA TYR A 400 -7.56 3.52 5.20
C TYR A 400 -8.09 2.59 6.30
N VAL A 401 -7.51 2.64 7.50
CA VAL A 401 -7.88 1.78 8.63
C VAL A 401 -9.33 2.04 9.03
N TYR A 402 -9.75 3.30 9.12
CA TYR A 402 -11.14 3.64 9.47
C TYR A 402 -12.14 3.19 8.41
N VAL A 403 -11.86 3.50 7.14
CA VAL A 403 -12.76 3.18 6.04
C VAL A 403 -12.92 1.67 5.90
N VAL A 404 -11.82 0.92 5.98
CA VAL A 404 -11.87 -0.54 5.94
C VAL A 404 -12.53 -1.12 7.18
N THR A 405 -12.32 -0.56 8.37
CA THR A 405 -13.04 -0.97 9.58
C THR A 405 -14.54 -0.79 9.41
N ALA A 406 -15.00 0.37 8.92
CA ALA A 406 -16.40 0.65 8.65
C ALA A 406 -16.98 -0.30 7.59
N TRP A 407 -16.23 -0.56 6.53
CA TRP A 407 -16.61 -1.50 5.48
C TRP A 407 -16.74 -2.94 6.00
N LEU A 408 -15.79 -3.40 6.82
CA LEU A 408 -15.83 -4.73 7.43
C LEU A 408 -16.98 -4.85 8.43
N LEU A 409 -17.18 -3.85 9.29
CA LEU A 409 -18.33 -3.80 10.22
C LEU A 409 -19.66 -3.81 9.46
N GLY A 410 -19.76 -3.04 8.39
CA GLY A 410 -20.91 -3.07 7.48
C GLY A 410 -21.16 -4.47 6.94
N GLY A 411 -20.10 -5.19 6.53
CA GLY A 411 -20.19 -6.58 6.12
C GLY A 411 -20.72 -7.51 7.23
N ILE A 412 -20.24 -7.37 8.47
CA ILE A 412 -20.72 -8.17 9.62
C ILE A 412 -22.19 -7.89 9.90
N ILE A 413 -22.59 -6.61 9.96
CA ILE A 413 -23.97 -6.19 10.24
C ILE A 413 -24.90 -6.66 9.13
N LEU A 414 -24.52 -6.47 7.87
CA LEU A 414 -25.32 -6.89 6.72
C LEU A 414 -25.41 -8.41 6.61
N SER A 415 -24.35 -9.14 6.97
CA SER A 415 -24.41 -10.59 7.12
C SER A 415 -25.51 -10.94 8.10
N TRP A 416 -25.49 -10.39 9.31
CA TRP A 416 -26.51 -10.65 10.34
C TRP A 416 -27.93 -10.28 9.91
N LEU A 417 -28.12 -9.13 9.24
CA LEU A 417 -29.43 -8.66 8.78
C LEU A 417 -30.00 -9.45 7.60
N LEU A 418 -29.15 -9.93 6.71
CA LEU A 418 -29.55 -10.57 5.44
C LEU A 418 -29.41 -12.10 5.47
N THR A 419 -28.74 -12.66 6.47
CA THR A 419 -28.91 -14.08 6.82
C THR A 419 -30.26 -14.24 7.49
N VAL A 420 -31.27 -14.61 6.70
CA VAL A 420 -32.52 -15.18 7.24
C VAL A 420 -32.11 -16.35 8.14
N PRO A 421 -32.62 -16.45 9.39
CA PRO A 421 -32.48 -17.66 10.17
C PRO A 421 -33.38 -18.71 9.53
N ASP A 422 -32.88 -19.39 8.49
CA ASP A 422 -33.53 -20.59 7.99
C ASP A 422 -32.54 -21.74 7.86
N ARG A 423 -33.03 -22.88 8.32
CA ARG A 423 -32.36 -24.17 8.39
C ARG A 423 -31.84 -24.60 7.02
N THR A 424 -30.78 -25.40 7.08
CA THR A 424 -30.29 -26.37 6.08
C THR A 424 -29.58 -25.87 4.82
N ASP A 425 -28.32 -26.32 4.76
CA ASP A 425 -27.58 -26.81 3.60
C ASP A 425 -26.77 -25.84 2.73
N THR A 426 -25.46 -25.85 3.00
CA THR A 426 -24.38 -26.08 2.02
C THR A 426 -24.85 -26.13 0.56
N ASN A 427 -24.74 -25.02 -0.21
CA ASN A 427 -24.49 -25.02 -1.67
C ASN A 427 -24.45 -23.63 -2.35
N ASP A 428 -24.08 -22.54 -1.66
CA ASP A 428 -23.99 -21.21 -2.28
C ASP A 428 -22.60 -20.87 -2.89
N LEU A 429 -22.04 -21.81 -3.64
CA LEU A 429 -21.03 -21.49 -4.66
C LEU A 429 -21.65 -21.79 -6.03
N PRO A 430 -21.54 -20.90 -7.03
CA PRO A 430 -21.89 -21.28 -8.39
C PRO A 430 -21.03 -22.49 -8.78
N SER A 431 -21.69 -23.62 -8.99
CA SER A 431 -21.07 -24.84 -9.50
C SER A 431 -20.32 -24.49 -10.79
N ALA A 432 -19.04 -24.83 -10.84
CA ALA A 432 -18.21 -24.63 -12.02
C ALA A 432 -18.85 -25.36 -13.22
N GLY A 433 -19.28 -24.58 -14.21
CA GLY A 433 -19.64 -25.03 -15.55
C GLY A 433 -18.63 -24.51 -16.55
#